data_AF-A0A7D9EXE1-F1
#
_entry.id   AF-A0A7D9EXE1-F1
#
_cell.length_a   1.000
_cell.length_b   1.000
_cell.length_c   1.000
_cell.angle_alpha   90.00
_cell.angle_beta   90.00
_cell.angle_gamma   90.00
#
_symmetry.space_group_name_H-M   'P 1'
#
loop_
_entity.id
_entity.type
_entity.pdbx_description
1 polymer ?
#
loop_
_entity_poly.entity_id
_entity_poly.type
_entity_poly.pdbx_seq_one_letter_code
_entity_poly.pdbx_strand_id
1 'polypeptide(L)'
;MKRRSTLLFFSIFLVTFVFICWNIYMGSNYTTVPPGLQENAHASLSPNNFIGFNMGSKYTTVPPGLQENAHASLSPNNLIGFNMGSNYTTVPPVLQENAHASLSPNNFTGFKFDTTTSLVQETQSASSILLFIRMSGKREDHKVRFYCNMLKTVVLFWPPSLGKTIIVLDKESEEDHKFGAQLSNQIREHFPSYTFEVGYEPLPRDGTILDFPGQRKPPGYNRQLWSSFLIDLYTNDDIVAWLDTDSPFLLPVTMPTIMTDGKVRILGSTCTMGISWVKSWAETTKKAIGFPQLADFMTYFPVYMYRDTFTRCREYILKRFNTDNFEKAFKKFYHTGTGYISPVSVVISYAWYFEKDRYNWNLQICGDLNTYNNRLPSGHKIQPEHVKDVLTQPQTAYHGPLNADDFYAKAIPITFCLAQAAAGRKPAMCEKHPSSEINYLLNLFKADMHSIRKSDPHPCTGNFTKSCLDILERHIKKIGGEIKTNSRRIEWEDFEKVDTLARVAGVTCPAHPV
;
A
#
# COMPACT_ATOMS: atom_id res chain seq x y z
N MET A 1 -26.12 -74.88 -16.42
CA MET A 1 -24.65 -74.74 -16.22
C MET A 1 -24.22 -73.37 -16.72
N LYS A 2 -23.49 -72.64 -15.86
CA LYS A 2 -22.29 -71.81 -16.16
C LYS A 2 -22.45 -70.62 -17.13
N ARG A 3 -22.25 -69.39 -16.62
CA ARG A 3 -20.96 -68.61 -16.59
C ARG A 3 -20.62 -68.08 -17.99
N ARG A 4 -20.24 -66.82 -18.22
CA ARG A 4 -19.09 -66.06 -17.68
C ARG A 4 -19.13 -64.68 -18.39
N SER A 5 -18.89 -63.57 -17.68
CA SER A 5 -17.63 -62.80 -17.63
C SER A 5 -17.30 -62.00 -18.90
N THR A 6 -17.29 -60.65 -18.87
CA THR A 6 -16.23 -59.69 -18.43
C THR A 6 -15.20 -59.36 -19.53
N LEU A 7 -14.78 -58.08 -19.56
CA LEU A 7 -13.57 -57.44 -20.13
C LEU A 7 -13.69 -56.81 -21.54
N LEU A 8 -13.64 -55.46 -21.64
CA LEU A 8 -12.48 -54.54 -21.87
C LEU A 8 -12.22 -54.34 -23.39
N PHE A 9 -11.92 -53.20 -24.02
CA PHE A 9 -11.21 -51.96 -23.64
C PHE A 9 -11.27 -50.91 -24.81
N PHE A 10 -11.11 -49.61 -24.48
CA PHE A 10 -10.54 -48.46 -25.26
C PHE A 10 -11.21 -48.01 -26.59
N SER A 11 -11.29 -46.73 -27.02
CA SER A 11 -10.64 -45.45 -26.64
C SER A 11 -11.30 -44.22 -27.35
N ILE A 12 -11.37 -43.10 -26.62
CA ILE A 12 -11.03 -41.69 -26.99
C ILE A 12 -11.89 -40.91 -28.03
N PHE A 13 -12.63 -39.91 -27.54
CA PHE A 13 -12.33 -38.46 -27.69
C PHE A 13 -13.32 -37.63 -26.85
N LEU A 14 -12.83 -36.96 -25.79
CA LEU A 14 -13.59 -35.95 -25.04
C LEU A 14 -12.73 -34.68 -24.96
N VAL A 15 -13.25 -33.58 -25.48
CA VAL A 15 -12.70 -32.23 -25.32
C VAL A 15 -13.24 -31.67 -24.01
N THR A 16 -12.36 -31.42 -23.04
CA THR A 16 -12.71 -30.80 -21.75
C THR A 16 -12.31 -29.33 -21.77
N PHE A 17 -13.29 -28.44 -21.74
CA PHE A 17 -13.12 -27.05 -21.31
C PHE A 17 -13.14 -27.02 -19.77
N VAL A 18 -12.06 -26.53 -19.16
CA VAL A 18 -11.91 -26.40 -17.70
C VAL A 18 -12.38 -25.01 -17.27
N PHE A 19 -13.43 -24.99 -16.43
CA PHE A 19 -13.86 -23.81 -15.68
C PHE A 19 -12.94 -23.57 -14.47
N ILE A 20 -12.57 -22.30 -14.28
CA ILE A 20 -11.72 -21.78 -13.21
C ILE A 20 -12.56 -21.61 -11.92
N CYS A 21 -12.04 -22.15 -10.81
CA CYS A 21 -12.65 -22.05 -9.48
C CYS A 21 -12.66 -20.62 -8.94
N TRP A 22 -13.84 -20.23 -8.47
CA TRP A 22 -14.17 -19.02 -7.75
C TRP A 22 -14.42 -19.43 -6.29
N ASN A 23 -13.70 -18.87 -5.32
CA ASN A 23 -14.06 -18.98 -3.91
C ASN A 23 -14.15 -17.57 -3.30
N ILE A 24 -15.38 -17.06 -3.23
CA ILE A 24 -15.79 -15.97 -2.34
C ILE A 24 -16.44 -16.67 -1.14
N TYR A 25 -15.88 -16.49 0.05
CA TYR A 25 -16.55 -16.84 1.30
C TYR A 25 -17.49 -15.68 1.68
N MET A 26 -18.79 -15.88 1.47
CA MET A 26 -19.88 -15.11 2.05
C MET A 26 -20.31 -15.81 3.33
N GLY A 27 -20.09 -15.18 4.49
CA GLY A 27 -20.67 -15.59 5.76
C GLY A 27 -21.70 -14.57 6.21
N SER A 28 -22.95 -14.72 5.77
CA SER A 28 -24.10 -13.95 6.24
C SER A 28 -24.94 -14.83 7.16
N ASN A 29 -24.86 -14.63 8.47
CA ASN A 29 -25.84 -15.13 9.43
C ASN A 29 -26.76 -13.96 9.82
N TYR A 30 -27.93 -13.90 9.18
CA TYR A 30 -29.05 -13.09 9.66
C TYR A 30 -29.97 -13.99 10.48
N THR A 31 -30.07 -13.69 11.78
CA THR A 31 -31.17 -14.17 12.63
C THR A 31 -32.40 -13.31 12.34
N THR A 32 -33.46 -13.95 11.88
CA THR A 32 -34.78 -13.36 11.62
C THR A 32 -35.52 -13.07 12.91
N VAL A 33 -36.06 -11.85 13.05
CA VAL A 33 -37.17 -11.51 13.95
C VAL A 33 -38.31 -10.97 13.09
N PRO A 34 -39.57 -11.45 13.22
CA PRO A 34 -40.67 -10.99 12.40
C PRO A 34 -41.38 -9.79 13.05
N PRO A 35 -42.01 -8.91 12.25
CA PRO A 35 -43.24 -8.26 12.67
C PRO A 35 -44.40 -8.65 11.76
N GLY A 36 -45.54 -8.86 12.39
CA GLY A 36 -46.78 -9.28 11.76
C GLY A 36 -47.54 -8.16 11.06
N LEU A 37 -48.46 -8.64 10.21
CA LEU A 37 -49.80 -8.13 9.90
C LEU A 37 -49.99 -6.60 9.83
N GLN A 38 -50.12 -6.09 8.60
CA GLN A 38 -51.42 -5.55 8.16
C GLN A 38 -51.55 -5.52 6.63
N GLU A 39 -52.78 -5.76 6.19
CA GLU A 39 -53.24 -6.12 4.86
C GLU A 39 -53.43 -4.93 3.89
N ASN A 40 -53.70 -5.31 2.63
CA ASN A 40 -54.38 -4.61 1.53
C ASN A 40 -53.47 -3.80 0.59
N ALA A 41 -53.52 -3.92 -0.74
CA ALA A 41 -54.28 -4.76 -1.67
C ALA A 41 -53.64 -4.63 -3.08
N HIS A 42 -53.72 -5.71 -3.88
CA HIS A 42 -53.87 -5.85 -5.36
C HIS A 42 -53.38 -4.71 -6.30
N ALA A 43 -52.75 -4.92 -7.46
CA ALA A 43 -52.84 -6.02 -8.42
C ALA A 43 -51.64 -6.05 -9.41
N SER A 44 -51.47 -7.22 -10.02
CA SER A 44 -50.57 -7.64 -11.09
C SER A 44 -50.72 -6.91 -12.44
N LEU A 45 -49.63 -6.83 -13.24
CA LEU A 45 -49.44 -7.59 -14.50
C LEU A 45 -48.18 -7.13 -15.27
N SER A 46 -47.48 -8.13 -15.83
CA SER A 46 -46.55 -8.10 -16.98
C SER A 46 -47.12 -9.13 -17.99
N PRO A 47 -46.71 -9.30 -19.28
CA PRO A 47 -45.59 -8.72 -20.05
C PRO A 47 -45.89 -8.36 -21.55
N ASN A 48 -44.86 -7.86 -22.25
CA ASN A 48 -44.53 -7.99 -23.70
C ASN A 48 -45.47 -7.46 -24.81
N ASN A 49 -45.01 -6.45 -25.59
CA ASN A 49 -44.48 -6.57 -26.97
C ASN A 49 -44.64 -5.28 -27.81
N PHE A 50 -43.55 -4.94 -28.52
CA PHE A 50 -43.39 -4.27 -29.83
C PHE A 50 -44.50 -3.36 -30.41
N ILE A 51 -44.11 -2.15 -30.83
CA ILE A 51 -44.07 -1.65 -32.23
C ILE A 51 -43.33 -0.29 -32.22
N GLY A 52 -42.39 -0.11 -33.15
CA GLY A 52 -41.61 1.12 -33.30
C GLY A 52 -42.34 2.21 -34.10
N PHE A 53 -41.81 3.43 -34.06
CA PHE A 53 -41.79 4.37 -35.18
C PHE A 53 -40.63 5.37 -35.03
N ASN A 54 -40.29 5.93 -36.18
CA ASN A 54 -39.02 6.48 -36.62
C ASN A 54 -39.05 8.03 -36.65
N MET A 55 -37.89 8.60 -36.96
CA MET A 55 -37.57 9.99 -37.37
C MET A 55 -37.34 11.00 -36.24
N GLY A 56 -36.29 11.83 -36.28
CA GLY A 56 -35.32 12.08 -37.34
C GLY A 56 -34.25 13.06 -36.84
N SER A 57 -33.05 12.88 -37.37
CA SER A 57 -31.84 13.67 -37.16
C SER A 57 -31.90 15.05 -37.82
N LYS A 58 -31.22 16.03 -37.21
CA LYS A 58 -30.49 17.08 -37.95
C LYS A 58 -29.23 17.48 -37.19
N TYR A 59 -28.09 17.25 -37.84
CA TYR A 59 -26.81 17.90 -37.58
C TYR A 59 -26.75 19.21 -38.36
N THR A 60 -26.10 20.25 -37.81
CA THR A 60 -25.36 21.21 -38.64
C THR A 60 -24.18 21.81 -37.87
N THR A 61 -23.06 21.87 -38.59
CA THR A 61 -21.69 22.31 -38.28
C THR A 61 -21.50 23.82 -38.19
N VAL A 62 -20.50 24.30 -37.43
CA VAL A 62 -19.92 25.67 -37.51
C VAL A 62 -18.39 25.59 -37.32
N PRO A 63 -17.58 26.18 -38.23
CA PRO A 63 -16.69 27.33 -37.86
C PRO A 63 -16.45 28.30 -39.06
N PRO A 64 -15.57 29.35 -39.01
CA PRO A 64 -14.90 30.08 -37.92
C PRO A 64 -14.92 31.65 -38.03
N GLY A 65 -14.57 32.34 -36.93
CA GLY A 65 -13.66 33.51 -36.90
C GLY A 65 -14.22 34.95 -36.99
N LEU A 66 -14.02 35.77 -35.94
CA LEU A 66 -13.18 37.00 -35.91
C LEU A 66 -13.39 37.83 -34.61
N GLN A 67 -12.35 38.58 -34.27
CA GLN A 67 -12.11 39.37 -33.05
C GLN A 67 -13.04 40.58 -32.87
N GLU A 68 -13.28 40.98 -31.62
CA GLU A 68 -13.28 42.40 -31.24
C GLU A 68 -12.96 42.60 -29.75
N ASN A 69 -12.22 43.69 -29.49
CA ASN A 69 -11.74 44.15 -28.19
C ASN A 69 -12.84 44.84 -27.38
N ALA A 70 -12.84 44.69 -26.06
CA ALA A 70 -13.35 45.72 -25.16
C ALA A 70 -12.69 45.65 -23.78
N HIS A 71 -11.97 46.72 -23.44
CA HIS A 71 -11.62 47.11 -22.07
C HIS A 71 -12.85 47.73 -21.39
N ALA A 72 -13.11 47.39 -20.13
CA ALA A 72 -13.73 48.29 -19.16
C ALA A 72 -13.40 47.84 -17.72
N SER A 73 -12.98 48.81 -16.90
CA SER A 73 -12.62 48.70 -15.50
C SER A 73 -13.53 49.58 -14.63
N LEU A 74 -13.59 49.25 -13.32
CA LEU A 74 -14.11 50.02 -12.15
C LEU A 74 -15.63 49.89 -11.89
N SER A 75 -16.18 49.73 -10.68
CA SER A 75 -15.71 49.84 -9.28
C SER A 75 -16.78 49.26 -8.29
N PRO A 76 -16.78 49.45 -6.94
CA PRO A 76 -16.90 48.35 -5.96
C PRO A 76 -18.11 48.49 -4.99
N ASN A 77 -18.11 47.63 -3.97
CA ASN A 77 -18.91 47.61 -2.72
C ASN A 77 -20.14 46.68 -2.72
N ASN A 78 -20.06 45.62 -1.90
CA ASN A 78 -20.94 45.48 -0.75
C ASN A 78 -20.37 44.46 0.26
N LEU A 79 -20.03 44.99 1.44
CA LEU A 79 -19.77 44.27 2.69
C LEU A 79 -21.10 43.91 3.35
N ILE A 80 -21.30 42.63 3.66
CA ILE A 80 -22.06 42.08 4.81
C ILE A 80 -21.39 40.72 5.08
N GLY A 81 -20.75 40.38 6.19
CA GLY A 81 -21.01 40.71 7.58
C GLY A 81 -21.66 39.52 8.29
N PHE A 82 -20.93 38.42 8.51
CA PHE A 82 -21.33 37.39 9.48
C PHE A 82 -20.15 36.87 10.28
N ASN A 83 -20.27 37.07 11.60
CA ASN A 83 -19.39 36.66 12.67
C ASN A 83 -19.95 35.37 13.28
N MET A 84 -19.13 34.32 13.41
CA MET A 84 -19.26 33.31 14.45
C MET A 84 -17.87 32.78 14.78
N GLY A 85 -17.42 33.07 16.01
CA GLY A 85 -16.18 32.56 16.57
C GLY A 85 -16.34 31.17 17.19
N SER A 86 -15.26 30.39 17.21
CA SER A 86 -14.89 29.55 18.35
C SER A 86 -13.39 29.20 18.29
N ASN A 87 -12.64 29.77 19.22
CA ASN A 87 -11.47 29.29 19.95
C ASN A 87 -10.52 28.25 19.31
N TYR A 88 -9.35 28.74 18.88
CA TYR A 88 -8.09 28.00 18.96
C TYR A 88 -7.09 28.79 19.81
N THR A 89 -6.62 28.17 20.88
CA THR A 89 -5.51 28.65 21.71
C THR A 89 -4.24 28.64 20.87
N THR A 90 -3.71 29.81 20.55
CA THR A 90 -2.44 30.00 19.83
C THR A 90 -1.36 30.40 20.82
N VAL A 91 -0.22 29.70 20.76
CA VAL A 91 1.04 30.07 21.41
C VAL A 91 1.74 31.06 20.47
N PRO A 92 2.29 32.19 20.95
CA PRO A 92 2.77 33.27 20.08
C PRO A 92 4.12 32.94 19.40
N PRO A 93 4.35 33.48 18.19
CA PRO A 93 5.61 33.33 17.46
C PRO A 93 6.66 34.35 17.91
N VAL A 94 7.91 33.91 18.00
CA VAL A 94 9.09 34.78 18.12
C VAL A 94 9.40 35.34 16.73
N LEU A 95 9.18 36.64 16.56
CA LEU A 95 9.65 37.43 15.43
C LEU A 95 11.13 37.79 15.64
N GLN A 96 11.97 37.46 14.67
CA GLN A 96 13.26 38.12 14.48
C GLN A 96 13.19 38.87 13.14
N GLU A 97 13.05 40.19 13.24
CA GLU A 97 13.30 41.12 12.15
C GLU A 97 14.79 41.06 11.76
N ASN A 98 15.08 41.19 10.47
CA ASN A 98 16.09 42.14 10.00
C ASN A 98 15.93 42.44 8.51
N ALA A 99 16.21 43.72 8.22
CA ALA A 99 15.74 44.49 7.10
C ALA A 99 16.58 44.38 5.80
N HIS A 100 16.00 45.00 4.77
CA HIS A 100 16.42 45.12 3.38
C HIS A 100 17.80 45.76 3.10
N ALA A 101 18.50 45.13 2.15
CA ALA A 101 19.09 45.66 0.91
C ALA A 101 20.11 46.83 0.87
N SER A 102 21.18 46.51 0.13
CA SER A 102 21.98 47.32 -0.82
C SER A 102 23.14 48.18 -0.31
N LEU A 103 24.37 47.79 -0.70
CA LEU A 103 25.46 48.69 -1.11
C LEU A 103 26.44 47.94 -2.05
N SER A 104 26.93 48.67 -3.05
CA SER A 104 27.74 48.27 -4.23
C SER A 104 29.22 47.97 -3.88
N PRO A 105 30.03 47.41 -4.81
CA PRO A 105 31.33 46.82 -4.54
C PRO A 105 32.49 47.82 -4.69
N ASN A 106 33.56 47.64 -3.90
CA ASN A 106 34.96 47.63 -4.36
C ASN A 106 35.95 47.61 -3.18
N ASN A 107 36.98 46.77 -3.33
CA ASN A 107 38.31 46.78 -2.70
C ASN A 107 38.39 46.74 -1.16
N PHE A 108 38.87 45.64 -0.59
CA PHE A 108 40.25 45.57 -0.11
C PHE A 108 40.64 44.15 0.31
N THR A 109 41.93 43.92 0.20
CA THR A 109 42.71 42.69 0.25
C THR A 109 42.90 42.11 1.65
N GLY A 110 42.97 40.77 1.70
CA GLY A 110 43.77 40.01 2.67
C GLY A 110 43.00 39.49 3.88
N PHE A 111 42.86 38.16 3.99
CA PHE A 111 43.44 37.38 5.09
C PHE A 111 43.34 35.87 4.77
N LYS A 112 44.31 35.13 5.29
CA LYS A 112 44.77 33.80 4.90
C LYS A 112 43.73 32.68 5.07
N PHE A 113 43.80 31.71 4.16
CA PHE A 113 43.29 30.35 4.34
C PHE A 113 44.06 29.65 5.47
N ASP A 114 43.35 29.19 6.50
CA ASP A 114 43.77 28.04 7.29
C ASP A 114 42.90 26.84 6.87
N THR A 115 43.52 25.98 6.06
CA THR A 115 43.05 24.65 5.71
C THR A 115 43.07 23.75 6.93
N THR A 116 41.92 23.58 7.56
CA THR A 116 41.59 22.37 8.32
C THR A 116 40.15 21.99 8.02
N THR A 117 39.96 21.36 6.86
CA THR A 117 38.72 20.67 6.51
C THR A 117 38.61 19.43 7.40
N SER A 118 38.09 19.59 8.61
CA SER A 118 37.55 18.45 9.34
C SER A 118 36.35 17.96 8.54
N LEU A 119 36.43 16.71 8.10
CA LEU A 119 35.31 15.92 7.60
C LEU A 119 34.20 15.95 8.65
N VAL A 120 33.29 16.91 8.53
CA VAL A 120 31.97 16.80 9.13
C VAL A 120 31.23 15.84 8.22
N GLN A 121 31.35 14.56 8.56
CA GLN A 121 30.38 13.56 8.21
C GLN A 121 29.03 14.13 8.65
N GLU A 122 28.25 14.64 7.71
CA GLU A 122 26.83 14.90 7.92
C GLU A 122 26.24 13.57 8.38
N THR A 123 26.07 13.43 9.69
CA THR A 123 25.13 12.50 10.26
C THR A 123 23.79 12.89 9.67
N GLN A 124 23.39 12.21 8.60
CA GLN A 124 22.01 12.12 8.17
C GLN A 124 21.18 11.93 9.44
N SER A 125 20.45 12.98 9.84
CA SER A 125 19.37 12.86 10.80
C SER A 125 18.60 11.61 10.40
N ALA A 126 18.54 10.60 11.26
CA ALA A 126 17.88 9.35 10.95
C ALA A 126 16.45 9.68 10.52
N SER A 127 16.17 9.59 9.21
CA SER A 127 14.84 9.79 8.66
C SER A 127 13.90 8.86 9.41
N SER A 128 12.94 9.39 10.14
CA SER A 128 11.98 8.56 10.85
C SER A 128 11.04 7.93 9.83
N ILE A 129 10.76 6.64 10.03
CA ILE A 129 9.94 5.83 9.13
C ILE A 129 8.72 5.33 9.89
N LEU A 130 7.56 5.84 9.50
CA LEU A 130 6.28 5.39 10.01
C LEU A 130 5.92 4.02 9.41
N LEU A 131 5.52 3.05 10.23
CA LEU A 131 4.70 1.92 9.77
C LEU A 131 3.21 2.29 9.86
N PHE A 132 2.51 2.41 8.73
CA PHE A 132 1.12 2.87 8.69
C PHE A 132 0.13 1.75 8.34
N ILE A 133 -0.88 1.57 9.19
CA ILE A 133 -1.95 0.58 8.98
C ILE A 133 -3.31 1.28 9.12
N ARG A 134 -4.14 1.24 8.08
CA ARG A 134 -5.58 1.57 8.19
C ARG A 134 -6.35 0.27 8.30
N MET A 135 -7.12 0.10 9.38
CA MET A 135 -8.08 -0.99 9.48
C MET A 135 -9.39 -0.56 10.15
N SER A 136 -10.30 -1.50 10.33
CA SER A 136 -11.50 -1.33 11.16
C SER A 136 -11.44 -2.44 12.20
N GLY A 137 -11.32 -2.08 13.47
CA GLY A 137 -11.25 -3.01 14.61
C GLY A 137 -12.60 -3.66 14.94
N LYS A 138 -13.70 -3.07 14.49
CA LYS A 138 -15.06 -3.64 14.53
C LYS A 138 -15.17 -4.93 13.74
N ARG A 139 -14.34 -5.11 12.71
CA ARG A 139 -14.37 -6.28 11.82
C ARG A 139 -13.50 -7.41 12.35
N GLU A 140 -14.12 -8.56 12.59
CA GLU A 140 -13.42 -9.74 13.10
C GLU A 140 -12.32 -10.22 12.15
N ASP A 141 -12.58 -10.26 10.84
CA ASP A 141 -11.59 -10.67 9.84
C ASP A 141 -10.37 -9.74 9.79
N HIS A 142 -10.56 -8.45 10.04
CA HIS A 142 -9.47 -7.49 10.14
C HIS A 142 -8.65 -7.70 11.42
N LYS A 143 -9.31 -7.94 12.57
CA LYS A 143 -8.61 -8.26 13.82
C LYS A 143 -7.81 -9.56 13.71
N VAL A 144 -8.37 -10.60 13.07
CA VAL A 144 -7.66 -11.86 12.79
C VAL A 144 -6.42 -11.59 11.95
N ARG A 145 -6.53 -10.88 10.81
CA ARG A 145 -5.36 -10.55 9.98
C ARG A 145 -4.32 -9.73 10.75
N PHE A 146 -4.78 -8.77 11.53
CA PHE A 146 -3.91 -7.92 12.34
C PHE A 146 -3.15 -8.73 13.39
N TYR A 147 -3.81 -9.45 14.29
CA TYR A 147 -3.10 -10.20 15.33
C TYR A 147 -2.34 -11.39 14.76
N CYS A 148 -2.96 -12.19 13.90
CA CYS A 148 -2.44 -13.50 13.52
C CYS A 148 -1.37 -13.43 12.43
N ASN A 149 -1.28 -12.33 11.68
CA ASN A 149 -0.31 -12.17 10.59
C ASN A 149 0.56 -10.93 10.83
N MET A 150 -0.07 -9.76 10.93
CA MET A 150 0.64 -8.48 10.95
C MET A 150 1.44 -8.28 12.23
N LEU A 151 0.78 -8.23 13.39
CA LEU A 151 1.41 -7.92 14.66
C LEU A 151 2.49 -8.94 15.02
N LYS A 152 2.22 -10.23 14.81
CA LYS A 152 3.20 -11.32 14.97
C LYS A 152 4.51 -11.07 14.23
N THR A 153 4.41 -10.66 12.96
CA THR A 153 5.60 -10.46 12.13
C THR A 153 6.20 -9.07 12.32
N VAL A 154 5.42 -8.07 12.75
CA VAL A 154 5.92 -6.75 13.18
C VAL A 154 6.82 -6.88 14.41
N VAL A 155 6.37 -7.57 15.46
CA VAL A 155 7.19 -7.72 16.70
C VAL A 155 8.44 -8.58 16.49
N LEU A 156 8.52 -9.31 15.37
CA LEU A 156 9.67 -10.13 15.02
C LEU A 156 10.63 -9.42 14.05
N PHE A 157 10.10 -8.74 13.03
CA PHE A 157 10.89 -8.32 11.86
C PHE A 157 10.88 -6.81 11.59
N TRP A 158 9.92 -6.05 12.14
CA TRP A 158 9.96 -4.59 12.09
C TRP A 158 10.81 -4.06 13.25
N PRO A 159 11.95 -3.40 12.98
CA PRO A 159 12.81 -2.87 14.04
C PRO A 159 12.19 -1.60 14.65
N PRO A 160 12.05 -1.52 15.99
CA PRO A 160 11.52 -0.32 16.65
C PRO A 160 12.36 0.94 16.41
N SER A 161 13.65 0.78 16.09
CA SER A 161 14.56 1.90 15.82
C SER A 161 14.25 2.67 14.53
N LEU A 162 13.41 2.14 13.64
CA LEU A 162 13.01 2.88 12.43
C LEU A 162 11.99 3.97 12.72
N GLY A 163 11.20 3.83 13.78
CA GLY A 163 10.15 4.78 14.11
C GLY A 163 8.91 4.10 14.68
N LYS A 164 7.85 4.88 14.77
CA LYS A 164 6.57 4.44 15.33
C LYS A 164 5.74 3.64 14.34
N THR A 165 4.77 2.92 14.90
CA THR A 165 3.66 2.31 14.16
C THR A 165 2.39 3.07 14.48
N ILE A 166 1.60 3.43 13.46
CA ILE A 166 0.27 4.02 13.65
C ILE A 166 -0.77 3.06 13.07
N ILE A 167 -1.80 2.81 13.87
CA ILE A 167 -3.03 2.18 13.40
C ILE A 167 -4.14 3.23 13.37
N VAL A 168 -4.71 3.47 12.21
CA VAL A 168 -5.86 4.35 12.04
C VAL A 168 -7.14 3.54 11.99
N LEU A 169 -8.06 3.89 12.88
CA LEU A 169 -9.37 3.27 13.08
C LEU A 169 -10.51 4.26 12.79
N ASP A 170 -11.74 3.76 12.72
CA ASP A 170 -12.93 4.56 12.44
C ASP A 170 -13.38 5.32 13.70
N LYS A 171 -13.36 6.66 13.66
CA LYS A 171 -13.61 7.52 14.84
C LYS A 171 -14.98 7.33 15.47
N GLU A 172 -15.99 7.01 14.69
CA GLU A 172 -17.37 6.87 15.14
C GLU A 172 -17.70 5.48 15.72
N SER A 173 -16.81 4.49 15.61
CA SER A 173 -17.07 3.14 16.09
C SER A 173 -16.59 2.96 17.54
N GLU A 174 -17.52 2.72 18.45
CA GLU A 174 -17.17 2.37 19.84
C GLU A 174 -16.32 1.10 19.94
N GLU A 175 -16.54 0.13 19.06
CA GLU A 175 -15.73 -1.09 18.99
C GLU A 175 -14.28 -0.79 18.59
N ASP A 176 -14.07 0.16 17.68
CA ASP A 176 -12.73 0.64 17.31
C ASP A 176 -12.05 1.37 18.48
N HIS A 177 -12.79 2.16 19.26
CA HIS A 177 -12.25 2.77 20.48
C HIS A 177 -11.84 1.73 21.51
N LYS A 178 -12.69 0.72 21.76
CA LYS A 178 -12.39 -0.40 22.67
C LYS A 178 -11.15 -1.17 22.20
N PHE A 179 -11.11 -1.52 20.91
CA PHE A 179 -9.98 -2.22 20.31
C PHE A 179 -8.68 -1.41 20.41
N GLY A 180 -8.71 -0.12 20.06
CA GLY A 180 -7.55 0.76 20.11
C GLY A 180 -6.99 0.95 21.52
N ALA A 181 -7.86 1.13 22.52
CA ALA A 181 -7.47 1.22 23.93
C ALA A 181 -6.84 -0.08 24.44
N GLN A 182 -7.47 -1.23 24.13
CA GLN A 182 -6.95 -2.53 24.47
C GLN A 182 -5.57 -2.78 23.85
N LEU A 183 -5.44 -2.53 22.55
CA LEU A 183 -4.18 -2.74 21.82
C LEU A 183 -3.08 -1.85 22.39
N SER A 184 -3.36 -0.56 22.62
CA SER A 184 -2.40 0.38 23.21
C SER A 184 -1.87 -0.11 24.57
N ASN A 185 -2.74 -0.68 25.40
CA ASN A 185 -2.34 -1.25 26.69
C ASN A 185 -1.49 -2.50 26.51
N GLN A 186 -1.91 -3.43 25.64
CA GLN A 186 -1.16 -4.65 25.35
C GLN A 186 0.25 -4.36 24.83
N ILE A 187 0.41 -3.42 23.90
CA ILE A 187 1.72 -3.06 23.36
C ILE A 187 2.60 -2.43 24.44
N ARG A 188 2.07 -1.48 25.22
CA ARG A 188 2.81 -0.84 26.31
C ARG A 188 3.30 -1.83 27.37
N GLU A 189 2.47 -2.83 27.70
CA GLU A 189 2.80 -3.83 28.71
C GLU A 189 3.80 -4.88 28.20
N HIS A 190 3.63 -5.37 26.98
CA HIS A 190 4.37 -6.54 26.50
C HIS A 190 5.47 -6.25 25.48
N PHE A 191 5.41 -5.10 24.81
CA PHE A 191 6.37 -4.70 23.78
C PHE A 191 6.84 -3.25 23.99
N PRO A 192 7.42 -2.90 25.16
CA PRO A 192 7.73 -1.51 25.52
C PRO A 192 8.78 -0.84 24.62
N SER A 193 9.53 -1.61 23.83
CA SER A 193 10.45 -1.07 22.82
C SER A 193 9.73 -0.48 21.61
N TYR A 194 8.48 -0.86 21.35
CA TYR A 194 7.70 -0.39 20.21
C TYR A 194 6.85 0.82 20.58
N THR A 195 6.97 1.90 19.81
CA THR A 195 6.02 3.01 19.86
C THR A 195 4.84 2.70 18.95
N PHE A 196 3.70 2.37 19.55
CA PHE A 196 2.42 2.26 18.84
C PHE A 196 1.50 3.41 19.22
N GLU A 197 0.91 4.03 18.21
CA GLU A 197 -0.13 5.04 18.35
C GLU A 197 -1.40 4.59 17.65
N VAL A 198 -2.55 5.03 18.17
CA VAL A 198 -3.86 4.80 17.56
C VAL A 198 -4.43 6.14 17.11
N GLY A 199 -4.68 6.27 15.81
CA GLY A 199 -5.39 7.38 15.20
C GLY A 199 -6.86 7.05 14.99
N TYR A 200 -7.72 8.06 15.02
CA TYR A 200 -9.15 7.92 14.78
C TYR A 200 -9.58 8.86 13.64
N GLU A 201 -9.91 8.28 12.49
CA GLU A 201 -10.33 9.02 11.30
C GLU A 201 -11.84 9.30 11.35
N PRO A 202 -12.32 10.55 11.28
CA PRO A 202 -13.74 10.83 11.13
C PRO A 202 -14.28 10.36 9.77
N LEU A 203 -15.59 10.18 9.68
CA LEU A 203 -16.24 10.06 8.37
C LEU A 203 -15.92 11.29 7.49
N PRO A 204 -15.86 11.12 6.16
CA PRO A 204 -15.81 12.26 5.25
C PRO A 204 -17.00 13.19 5.49
N ARG A 205 -16.79 14.48 5.25
CA ARG A 205 -17.83 15.51 5.39
C ARG A 205 -18.99 15.24 4.42
N ASP A 206 -18.65 14.82 3.20
CA ASP A 206 -19.59 14.35 2.20
C ASP A 206 -19.68 12.82 2.22
N GLY A 207 -20.62 12.28 2.99
CA GLY A 207 -20.82 10.83 3.13
C GLY A 207 -21.13 10.10 1.82
N THR A 208 -21.55 10.83 0.77
CA THR A 208 -21.84 10.21 -0.54
C THR A 208 -20.58 9.86 -1.33
N ILE A 209 -19.37 10.16 -0.82
CA ILE A 209 -18.13 9.56 -1.35
C ILE A 209 -17.94 8.10 -0.91
N LEU A 210 -18.76 7.62 0.04
CA LEU A 210 -18.69 6.25 0.52
C LEU A 210 -19.75 5.37 -0.13
N ASP A 211 -20.84 5.96 -0.62
CA ASP A 211 -21.99 5.24 -1.18
C ASP A 211 -22.30 5.71 -2.60
N PHE A 212 -22.05 4.85 -3.58
CA PHE A 212 -22.26 5.15 -5.00
C PHE A 212 -23.36 4.25 -5.59
N PRO A 213 -24.23 4.80 -6.47
CA PRO A 213 -25.18 3.98 -7.23
C PRO A 213 -24.47 2.87 -8.01
N GLY A 214 -24.92 1.61 -7.83
CA GLY A 214 -24.34 0.45 -8.52
C GLY A 214 -22.96 0.00 -8.01
N GLN A 215 -22.56 0.42 -6.80
CA GLN A 215 -21.27 0.03 -6.22
C GLN A 215 -21.14 -1.49 -6.04
N ARG A 216 -19.97 -2.02 -6.42
CA ARG A 216 -19.59 -3.42 -6.17
C ARG A 216 -19.03 -3.66 -4.77
N LYS A 217 -18.60 -2.59 -4.09
CA LYS A 217 -17.86 -2.65 -2.83
C LYS A 217 -18.63 -1.90 -1.74
N PRO A 218 -18.56 -2.37 -0.49
CA PRO A 218 -19.29 -1.75 0.61
C PRO A 218 -18.68 -0.39 0.99
N PRO A 219 -19.44 0.51 1.63
CA PRO A 219 -18.96 1.82 2.04
C PRO A 219 -17.66 1.81 2.87
N GLY A 220 -17.48 0.81 3.73
CA GLY A 220 -16.24 0.67 4.51
C GLY A 220 -14.99 0.38 3.68
N TYR A 221 -15.13 -0.27 2.52
CA TYR A 221 -14.03 -0.46 1.57
C TYR A 221 -13.72 0.85 0.84
N ASN A 222 -14.76 1.58 0.43
CA ASN A 222 -14.61 2.88 -0.24
C ASN A 222 -13.95 3.91 0.69
N ARG A 223 -14.28 3.87 1.99
CA ARG A 223 -13.61 4.69 3.01
C ARG A 223 -12.12 4.42 3.07
N GLN A 224 -11.69 3.15 3.06
CA GLN A 224 -10.27 2.81 3.05
C GLN A 224 -9.56 3.43 1.85
N LEU A 225 -10.15 3.34 0.66
CA LEU A 225 -9.57 3.88 -0.57
C LEU A 225 -9.46 5.41 -0.55
N TRP A 226 -10.45 6.10 0.02
CA TRP A 226 -10.41 7.55 0.23
C TRP A 226 -9.36 7.93 1.28
N SER A 227 -9.37 7.25 2.43
CA SER A 227 -8.45 7.45 3.57
C SER A 227 -6.99 7.30 3.17
N SER A 228 -6.67 6.41 2.21
CA SER A 228 -5.30 6.23 1.72
C SER A 228 -4.65 7.49 1.12
N PHE A 229 -5.43 8.51 0.74
CA PHE A 229 -4.89 9.80 0.29
C PHE A 229 -4.64 10.80 1.43
N LEU A 230 -4.96 10.43 2.68
CA LEU A 230 -4.87 11.25 3.88
C LEU A 230 -3.82 10.73 4.88
N ILE A 231 -3.03 9.74 4.49
CA ILE A 231 -2.04 9.08 5.34
C ILE A 231 -1.04 10.08 5.95
N ASP A 232 -0.65 11.09 5.18
CA ASP A 232 0.25 12.16 5.61
C ASP A 232 -0.28 12.98 6.80
N LEU A 233 -1.59 13.00 7.01
CA LEU A 233 -2.21 13.75 8.12
C LEU A 233 -2.02 13.09 9.48
N TYR A 234 -1.58 11.83 9.52
CA TYR A 234 -1.39 11.08 10.76
C TYR A 234 0.03 11.12 11.29
N THR A 235 0.99 11.69 10.55
CA THR A 235 2.39 11.68 10.99
C THR A 235 3.19 12.89 10.56
N ASN A 236 4.26 13.13 11.32
CA ASN A 236 5.34 14.04 10.95
C ASN A 236 6.59 13.35 10.42
N ASP A 237 6.59 12.01 10.34
CA ASP A 237 7.70 11.22 9.85
C ASP A 237 7.97 11.46 8.36
N ASP A 238 9.23 11.34 7.95
CA ASP A 238 9.66 11.67 6.59
C ASP A 238 9.20 10.64 5.57
N ILE A 239 9.24 9.37 5.96
CA ILE A 239 8.90 8.22 5.11
C ILE A 239 7.74 7.47 5.75
N VAL A 240 6.78 7.08 4.93
CA VAL A 240 5.68 6.18 5.29
C VAL A 240 5.91 4.82 4.64
N ALA A 241 5.98 3.78 5.45
CA ALA A 241 5.84 2.39 5.06
C ALA A 241 4.36 2.00 5.11
N TRP A 242 3.68 2.09 3.97
CA TRP A 242 2.26 1.75 3.87
C TRP A 242 2.09 0.30 3.45
N LEU A 243 1.27 -0.43 4.19
CA LEU A 243 0.85 -1.81 3.92
C LEU A 243 -0.61 -2.06 4.29
N ASP A 244 -1.22 -3.06 3.66
CA ASP A 244 -2.53 -3.56 4.06
C ASP A 244 -2.41 -4.57 5.23
N THR A 245 -3.50 -4.80 5.97
CA THR A 245 -3.47 -5.70 7.15
C THR A 245 -3.19 -7.16 6.82
N ASP A 246 -3.32 -7.57 5.57
CA ASP A 246 -2.97 -8.89 5.04
C ASP A 246 -1.57 -8.90 4.41
N SER A 247 -0.63 -8.13 4.99
CA SER A 247 0.74 -8.04 4.49
C SER A 247 1.81 -8.37 5.53
N PRO A 248 2.00 -9.66 5.88
CA PRO A 248 2.95 -10.05 6.91
C PRO A 248 4.40 -9.88 6.47
N PHE A 249 5.28 -9.52 7.40
CA PHE A 249 6.72 -9.53 7.18
C PHE A 249 7.25 -10.97 7.13
N LEU A 250 8.12 -11.24 6.16
CA LEU A 250 8.80 -12.52 5.97
C LEU A 250 10.28 -12.44 6.35
N LEU A 251 10.85 -11.23 6.36
CA LEU A 251 12.28 -11.00 6.56
C LEU A 251 12.51 -9.72 7.39
N PRO A 252 13.50 -9.68 8.31
CA PRO A 252 13.85 -8.48 9.05
C PRO A 252 14.12 -7.28 8.14
N VAL A 253 13.46 -6.16 8.41
CA VAL A 253 13.60 -4.92 7.63
C VAL A 253 14.94 -4.24 7.92
N THR A 254 15.61 -3.70 6.90
CA THR A 254 16.83 -2.90 7.09
C THR A 254 16.77 -1.63 6.25
N MET A 255 17.58 -0.62 6.56
CA MET A 255 17.64 0.58 5.72
C MET A 255 17.90 0.28 4.23
N PRO A 256 18.80 -0.65 3.85
CA PRO A 256 18.95 -1.07 2.45
C PRO A 256 17.67 -1.61 1.79
N THR A 257 16.78 -2.30 2.53
CA THR A 257 15.53 -2.80 1.94
C THR A 257 14.54 -1.67 1.66
N ILE A 258 14.72 -0.50 2.29
CA ILE A 258 13.88 0.70 2.17
C ILE A 258 14.49 1.74 1.21
N MET A 259 15.80 1.96 1.29
CA MET A 259 16.52 2.97 0.53
C MET A 259 17.66 2.38 -0.27
N THR A 260 17.81 2.83 -1.51
CA THR A 260 18.94 2.53 -2.39
C THR A 260 19.51 3.83 -2.91
N ASP A 261 20.83 4.03 -2.79
CA ASP A 261 21.53 5.23 -3.26
C ASP A 261 20.94 6.55 -2.70
N GLY A 262 20.58 6.55 -1.41
CA GLY A 262 20.00 7.70 -0.72
C GLY A 262 18.56 8.03 -1.13
N LYS A 263 17.91 7.17 -1.92
CA LYS A 263 16.53 7.36 -2.41
C LYS A 263 15.62 6.24 -1.93
N VAL A 264 14.34 6.55 -1.73
CA VAL A 264 13.31 5.56 -1.37
C VAL A 264 13.15 4.56 -2.53
N ARG A 265 13.22 3.28 -2.20
CA ARG A 265 13.14 2.19 -3.17
C ARG A 265 11.68 1.91 -3.54
N ILE A 266 11.39 1.97 -4.84
CA ILE A 266 10.10 1.61 -5.42
C ILE A 266 10.25 0.37 -6.27
N LEU A 267 9.40 -0.63 -6.01
CA LEU A 267 9.22 -1.80 -6.86
C LEU A 267 7.93 -1.65 -7.67
N GLY A 268 7.78 -2.39 -8.75
CA GLY A 268 6.52 -2.46 -9.49
C GLY A 268 6.58 -3.48 -10.60
N SER A 269 5.42 -3.95 -11.06
CA SER A 269 5.33 -5.00 -12.07
C SER A 269 4.32 -4.63 -13.15
N THR A 270 4.65 -4.93 -14.41
CA THR A 270 3.70 -4.75 -15.52
C THR A 270 2.93 -6.03 -15.84
N CYS A 271 3.24 -7.14 -15.15
CA CYS A 271 2.74 -8.48 -15.45
C CYS A 271 1.22 -8.62 -15.22
N THR A 272 0.70 -7.88 -14.23
CA THR A 272 -0.72 -7.88 -13.86
C THR A 272 -1.53 -6.80 -14.59
N MET A 273 -0.90 -5.93 -15.39
CA MET A 273 -1.58 -4.83 -16.10
C MET A 273 -2.65 -5.32 -17.08
N GLY A 274 -2.58 -6.58 -17.51
CA GLY A 274 -3.61 -7.22 -18.34
C GLY A 274 -4.91 -7.59 -17.60
N ILE A 275 -4.86 -7.66 -16.27
CA ILE A 275 -5.95 -8.12 -15.41
C ILE A 275 -7.06 -7.05 -15.32
N SER A 276 -8.32 -7.47 -15.37
CA SER A 276 -9.49 -6.57 -15.46
C SER A 276 -9.57 -5.52 -14.34
N TRP A 277 -9.30 -5.90 -13.08
CA TRP A 277 -9.32 -4.93 -11.97
C TRP A 277 -8.11 -3.98 -12.01
N VAL A 278 -6.93 -4.44 -12.47
CA VAL A 278 -5.75 -3.59 -12.62
C VAL A 278 -5.92 -2.60 -13.77
N LYS A 279 -6.58 -3.01 -14.88
CA LYS A 279 -7.01 -2.07 -15.94
C LYS A 279 -7.95 -1.00 -15.38
N SER A 280 -8.84 -1.37 -14.47
CA SER A 280 -9.74 -0.43 -13.78
C SER A 280 -8.96 0.56 -12.90
N TRP A 281 -7.91 0.11 -12.21
CA TRP A 281 -6.96 0.98 -11.51
C TRP A 281 -6.22 1.93 -12.45
N ALA A 282 -5.81 1.44 -13.63
CA ALA A 282 -5.09 2.25 -14.60
C ALA A 282 -5.97 3.39 -15.15
N GLU A 283 -7.25 3.12 -15.41
CA GLU A 283 -8.22 4.12 -15.84
C GLU A 283 -8.50 5.17 -14.76
N THR A 284 -8.70 4.74 -13.51
CA THR A 284 -8.93 5.68 -12.39
C THR A 284 -7.69 6.50 -12.07
N THR A 285 -6.50 5.92 -12.15
CA THR A 285 -5.21 6.63 -12.04
C THR A 285 -5.10 7.69 -13.13
N LYS A 286 -5.34 7.33 -14.40
CA LYS A 286 -5.30 8.30 -15.51
C LYS A 286 -6.29 9.43 -15.34
N LYS A 287 -7.47 9.19 -14.76
CA LYS A 287 -8.44 10.25 -14.45
C LYS A 287 -7.94 11.15 -13.33
N ALA A 288 -7.43 10.55 -12.25
CA ALA A 288 -6.92 11.25 -11.08
C ALA A 288 -5.75 12.19 -11.42
N ILE A 289 -4.73 11.69 -12.13
CA ILE A 289 -3.49 12.44 -12.34
C ILE A 289 -3.28 12.89 -13.80
N GLY A 290 -4.11 12.46 -14.74
CA GLY A 290 -3.97 12.81 -16.17
C GLY A 290 -2.95 11.98 -16.95
N PHE A 291 -2.22 11.11 -16.28
CA PHE A 291 -1.17 10.27 -16.86
C PHE A 291 -1.48 8.78 -16.71
N PRO A 292 -1.06 7.92 -17.66
CA PRO A 292 -1.23 6.48 -17.52
C PRO A 292 -0.61 5.95 -16.23
N GLN A 293 -1.26 5.01 -15.54
CA GLN A 293 -0.62 4.27 -14.44
C GLN A 293 0.68 3.62 -14.92
N LEU A 294 1.80 3.82 -14.21
CA LEU A 294 3.13 3.39 -14.66
C LEU A 294 3.34 1.87 -14.63
N ALA A 295 2.90 1.22 -13.56
CA ALA A 295 2.98 -0.22 -13.33
C ALA A 295 1.94 -0.60 -12.26
N ASP A 296 1.77 -1.88 -11.97
CA ASP A 296 1.09 -2.30 -10.75
C ASP A 296 2.05 -2.18 -9.57
N PHE A 297 1.60 -1.47 -8.54
CA PHE A 297 2.35 -1.20 -7.31
C PHE A 297 1.76 -1.92 -6.09
N MET A 298 0.71 -2.72 -6.28
CA MET A 298 0.18 -3.63 -5.27
C MET A 298 0.92 -4.97 -5.27
N THR A 299 2.07 -5.07 -5.94
CA THR A 299 2.80 -6.34 -6.10
C THR A 299 3.84 -6.60 -5.00
N TYR A 300 4.01 -5.65 -4.08
CA TYR A 300 4.91 -5.73 -2.93
C TYR A 300 4.38 -4.88 -1.77
N PHE A 301 4.80 -5.23 -0.55
CA PHE A 301 4.62 -4.41 0.62
C PHE A 301 5.84 -4.50 1.57
N PRO A 302 6.02 -3.54 2.48
CA PRO A 302 5.39 -2.21 2.47
C PRO A 302 5.81 -1.41 1.23
N VAL A 303 4.94 -0.50 0.78
CA VAL A 303 5.30 0.52 -0.19
C VAL A 303 5.79 1.72 0.57
N TYR A 304 7.07 2.05 0.38
CA TYR A 304 7.71 3.17 1.04
C TYR A 304 7.52 4.44 0.20
N MET A 305 7.06 5.52 0.81
CA MET A 305 6.84 6.81 0.16
C MET A 305 7.28 7.95 1.06
N TYR A 306 7.77 9.04 0.48
CA TYR A 306 7.90 10.27 1.27
C TYR A 306 6.51 10.77 1.66
N ARG A 307 6.37 11.22 2.91
CA ARG A 307 5.11 11.75 3.43
C ARG A 307 4.55 12.87 2.56
N ASP A 308 5.41 13.82 2.17
CA ASP A 308 5.01 14.97 1.36
C ASP A 308 4.56 14.61 -0.07
N THR A 309 4.86 13.40 -0.56
CA THR A 309 4.35 12.91 -1.86
C THR A 309 2.84 12.72 -1.83
N PHE A 310 2.26 12.30 -0.70
CA PHE A 310 0.81 12.22 -0.55
C PHE A 310 0.17 13.61 -0.62
N THR A 311 0.72 14.58 0.11
CA THR A 311 0.24 15.96 0.13
C THR A 311 0.27 16.56 -1.27
N ARG A 312 1.41 16.49 -1.97
CA ARG A 312 1.58 17.06 -3.32
C ARG A 312 0.74 16.34 -4.36
N CYS A 313 0.58 15.01 -4.27
CA CYS A 313 -0.33 14.25 -5.12
C CYS A 313 -1.79 14.73 -4.93
N ARG A 314 -2.22 14.88 -3.68
CA ARG A 314 -3.55 15.38 -3.32
C ARG A 314 -3.78 16.81 -3.86
N GLU A 315 -2.83 17.71 -3.67
CA GLU A 315 -2.86 19.08 -4.20
C GLU A 315 -2.91 19.13 -5.72
N TYR A 316 -2.14 18.26 -6.40
CA TYR A 316 -2.16 18.14 -7.84
C TYR A 316 -3.56 17.72 -8.34
N ILE A 317 -4.17 16.73 -7.70
CA ILE A 317 -5.53 16.27 -8.01
C ILE A 317 -6.55 17.39 -7.82
N LEU A 318 -6.48 18.13 -6.70
CA LEU A 318 -7.33 19.28 -6.42
C LEU A 318 -7.24 20.34 -7.52
N LYS A 319 -6.01 20.72 -7.91
CA LYS A 319 -5.74 21.67 -8.99
C LYS A 319 -6.31 21.18 -10.33
N ARG A 320 -6.09 19.91 -10.67
CA ARG A 320 -6.59 19.30 -11.91
C ARG A 320 -8.11 19.36 -12.02
N PHE A 321 -8.81 19.19 -10.91
CA PHE A 321 -10.27 19.19 -10.86
C PHE A 321 -10.88 20.55 -10.51
N ASN A 322 -10.07 21.59 -10.40
CA ASN A 322 -10.46 22.95 -10.05
C ASN A 322 -11.37 22.99 -8.81
N THR A 323 -10.90 22.39 -7.72
CA THR A 323 -11.62 22.37 -6.44
C THR A 323 -10.61 22.38 -5.28
N ASP A 324 -11.03 22.95 -4.16
CA ASP A 324 -10.34 22.94 -2.86
C ASP A 324 -10.77 21.76 -1.95
N ASN A 325 -11.80 21.01 -2.37
CA ASN A 325 -12.39 19.93 -1.61
C ASN A 325 -11.99 18.58 -2.21
N PHE A 326 -11.22 17.79 -1.45
CA PHE A 326 -10.72 16.51 -1.95
C PHE A 326 -11.83 15.48 -2.16
N GLU A 327 -12.91 15.51 -1.38
CA GLU A 327 -14.07 14.63 -1.55
C GLU A 327 -14.77 14.88 -2.89
N LYS A 328 -14.89 16.17 -3.28
CA LYS A 328 -15.40 16.56 -4.61
C LYS A 328 -14.47 16.09 -5.72
N ALA A 329 -13.15 16.18 -5.54
CA ALA A 329 -12.18 15.70 -6.52
C ALA A 329 -12.21 14.17 -6.62
N PHE A 330 -12.24 13.46 -5.48
CA PHE A 330 -12.27 12.00 -5.37
C PHE A 330 -13.40 11.40 -6.20
N LYS A 331 -14.62 11.92 -6.07
CA LYS A 331 -15.78 11.49 -6.87
C LYS A 331 -15.62 11.67 -8.39
N LYS A 332 -14.77 12.59 -8.85
CA LYS A 332 -14.59 12.84 -10.28
C LYS A 332 -13.71 11.77 -10.95
N PHE A 333 -12.84 11.09 -10.19
CA PHE A 333 -11.99 10.02 -10.73
C PHE A 333 -12.34 8.63 -10.19
N TYR A 334 -12.87 8.54 -8.96
CA TYR A 334 -13.39 7.32 -8.40
C TYR A 334 -14.84 7.11 -8.86
N HIS A 335 -15.17 5.90 -9.34
CA HIS A 335 -16.47 5.51 -9.89
C HIS A 335 -16.88 6.01 -11.28
N THR A 336 -15.92 6.29 -12.15
CA THR A 336 -16.19 6.38 -13.59
C THR A 336 -16.26 4.98 -14.25
N GLY A 337 -17.38 4.27 -14.08
CA GLY A 337 -17.73 3.05 -14.84
C GLY A 337 -16.97 1.75 -14.53
N THR A 338 -15.78 1.79 -13.94
CA THR A 338 -14.93 0.60 -13.71
C THR A 338 -14.96 0.06 -12.28
N GLY A 339 -15.26 0.90 -11.28
CA GLY A 339 -15.54 0.49 -9.89
C GLY A 339 -14.35 0.06 -9.03
N TYR A 340 -13.11 0.27 -9.48
CA TYR A 340 -11.90 -0.04 -8.69
C TYR A 340 -10.83 1.04 -8.81
N ILE A 341 -10.10 1.26 -7.71
CA ILE A 341 -8.91 2.12 -7.64
C ILE A 341 -7.86 1.45 -6.75
N SER A 342 -6.58 1.69 -7.03
CA SER A 342 -5.47 1.44 -6.12
C SER A 342 -4.84 2.79 -5.79
N PRO A 343 -5.06 3.35 -4.58
CA PRO A 343 -4.48 4.64 -4.23
C PRO A 343 -2.94 4.59 -4.20
N VAL A 344 -2.34 3.43 -3.86
CA VAL A 344 -0.90 3.18 -4.01
C VAL A 344 -0.47 3.47 -5.45
N SER A 345 -1.19 2.92 -6.42
CA SER A 345 -0.86 3.09 -7.84
C SER A 345 -1.03 4.54 -8.30
N VAL A 346 -1.99 5.28 -7.74
CA VAL A 346 -2.18 6.71 -8.04
C VAL A 346 -0.99 7.53 -7.52
N VAL A 347 -0.64 7.37 -6.24
CA VAL A 347 0.41 8.18 -5.60
C VAL A 347 1.79 7.85 -6.17
N ILE A 348 2.11 6.57 -6.39
CA ILE A 348 3.40 6.19 -6.98
C ILE A 348 3.48 6.57 -8.47
N SER A 349 2.38 6.45 -9.23
CA SER A 349 2.39 6.96 -10.61
C SER A 349 2.60 8.48 -10.63
N TYR A 350 1.96 9.23 -9.73
CA TYR A 350 2.24 10.66 -9.55
C TYR A 350 3.73 10.90 -9.28
N ALA A 351 4.33 10.14 -8.36
CA ALA A 351 5.75 10.26 -8.06
C ALA A 351 6.63 10.03 -9.31
N TRP A 352 6.29 9.09 -10.20
CA TRP A 352 7.03 8.91 -11.45
C TRP A 352 6.98 10.11 -12.39
N TYR A 353 5.81 10.76 -12.52
CA TYR A 353 5.65 11.87 -13.45
C TYR A 353 6.19 13.19 -12.93
N PHE A 354 6.16 13.41 -11.61
CA PHE A 354 6.44 14.72 -11.03
C PHE A 354 7.61 14.74 -10.04
N GLU A 355 8.00 13.58 -9.51
CA GLU A 355 8.98 13.46 -8.43
C GLU A 355 9.99 12.33 -8.65
N LYS A 356 10.20 11.95 -9.91
CA LYS A 356 10.91 10.73 -10.32
C LYS A 356 12.26 10.58 -9.63
N ASP A 357 13.00 11.69 -9.54
CA ASP A 357 14.38 11.71 -9.05
C ASP A 357 14.51 11.49 -7.55
N ARG A 358 13.42 11.58 -6.78
CA ARG A 358 13.43 11.29 -5.34
C ARG A 358 13.48 9.80 -5.03
N TYR A 359 13.18 8.96 -6.02
CA TYR A 359 12.96 7.53 -5.85
C TYR A 359 13.97 6.70 -6.65
N ASN A 360 14.30 5.51 -6.13
CA ASN A 360 15.06 4.48 -6.82
C ASN A 360 14.10 3.42 -7.38
N TRP A 361 13.96 3.37 -8.70
CA TRP A 361 12.95 2.56 -9.36
C TRP A 361 13.52 1.21 -9.79
N ASN A 362 12.79 0.14 -9.49
CA ASN A 362 13.09 -1.20 -9.97
C ASN A 362 11.78 -1.85 -10.45
N LEU A 363 11.54 -1.75 -11.76
CA LEU A 363 10.31 -2.20 -12.42
C LEU A 363 10.56 -3.52 -13.14
N GLN A 364 9.64 -4.46 -12.99
CA GLN A 364 9.60 -5.68 -13.79
C GLN A 364 8.70 -5.46 -15.01
N ILE A 365 9.29 -5.49 -16.20
CA ILE A 365 8.57 -5.39 -17.46
C ILE A 365 8.27 -6.79 -17.99
N CYS A 366 7.00 -7.18 -17.95
CA CYS A 366 6.50 -8.39 -18.60
C CYS A 366 6.17 -8.09 -20.07
N GLY A 367 7.19 -8.19 -20.93
CA GLY A 367 7.13 -7.91 -22.36
C GLY A 367 8.35 -7.12 -22.83
N ASP A 368 8.29 -6.59 -24.04
CA ASP A 368 9.33 -5.72 -24.59
C ASP A 368 9.21 -4.28 -24.02
N LEU A 369 10.32 -3.74 -23.50
CA LEU A 369 10.37 -2.40 -22.90
C LEU A 369 10.01 -1.31 -23.91
N ASN A 370 10.47 -1.41 -25.15
CA ASN A 370 10.19 -0.41 -26.18
C ASN A 370 8.70 -0.37 -26.51
N THR A 371 8.10 -1.54 -26.69
CA THR A 371 6.67 -1.71 -26.92
C THR A 371 5.85 -1.18 -25.74
N TYR A 372 6.26 -1.50 -24.51
CA TYR A 372 5.58 -0.99 -23.32
C TYR A 372 5.63 0.54 -23.22
N ASN A 373 6.79 1.13 -23.53
CA ASN A 373 7.00 2.58 -23.51
C ASN A 373 6.13 3.35 -24.50
N ASN A 374 5.56 2.72 -25.53
CA ASN A 374 4.66 3.40 -26.48
C ASN A 374 3.39 3.98 -25.82
N ARG A 375 3.01 3.48 -24.64
CA ARG A 375 1.86 3.99 -23.89
C ARG A 375 2.19 5.20 -23.01
N LEU A 376 3.48 5.47 -22.77
CA LEU A 376 3.94 6.53 -21.88
C LEU A 376 4.28 7.80 -22.68
N PRO A 377 4.00 9.00 -22.15
CA PRO A 377 4.36 10.24 -22.83
C PRO A 377 5.88 10.40 -23.03
N SER A 378 6.26 11.16 -24.05
CA SER A 378 7.64 11.61 -24.26
C SER A 378 8.19 12.29 -23.00
N GLY A 379 9.44 12.00 -22.65
CA GLY A 379 10.07 12.49 -21.42
C GLY A 379 9.81 11.63 -20.18
N HIS A 380 8.80 10.75 -20.20
CA HIS A 380 8.43 9.90 -19.05
C HIS A 380 8.58 8.40 -19.33
N LYS A 381 9.35 8.04 -20.35
CA LYS A 381 9.62 6.64 -20.71
C LYS A 381 10.46 5.97 -19.62
N ILE A 382 10.20 4.69 -19.40
CA ILE A 382 11.01 3.81 -18.56
C ILE A 382 12.30 3.53 -19.33
N GLN A 383 13.43 3.87 -18.72
CA GLN A 383 14.75 3.59 -19.29
C GLN A 383 15.31 2.28 -18.72
N PRO A 384 16.26 1.62 -19.40
CA PRO A 384 16.84 0.35 -18.97
C PRO A 384 17.33 0.32 -17.52
N GLU A 385 17.88 1.43 -17.00
CA GLU A 385 18.37 1.51 -15.62
C GLU A 385 17.28 1.38 -14.54
N HIS A 386 16.01 1.59 -14.89
CA HIS A 386 14.87 1.40 -13.99
C HIS A 386 14.36 -0.03 -14.00
N VAL A 387 14.89 -0.90 -14.87
CA VAL A 387 14.49 -2.29 -15.03
C VAL A 387 15.66 -3.16 -14.56
N LYS A 388 15.42 -4.03 -13.58
CA LYS A 388 16.45 -4.96 -13.08
C LYS A 388 15.92 -6.38 -13.10
N ASP A 389 16.71 -7.29 -13.66
CA ASP A 389 16.40 -8.72 -13.68
C ASP A 389 16.37 -9.31 -12.27
N VAL A 390 17.25 -8.80 -11.39
CA VAL A 390 17.36 -9.22 -9.99
C VAL A 390 17.33 -7.99 -9.09
N LEU A 391 16.51 -8.06 -8.04
CA LEU A 391 16.46 -7.01 -7.03
C LEU A 391 17.79 -6.90 -6.28
N THR A 392 18.23 -5.68 -6.00
CA THR A 392 19.46 -5.43 -5.21
C THR A 392 19.32 -5.80 -3.74
N GLN A 393 18.08 -5.97 -3.27
CA GLN A 393 17.70 -6.35 -1.91
C GLN A 393 16.45 -7.24 -1.97
N PRO A 394 16.30 -8.22 -1.08
CA PRO A 394 15.07 -9.00 -1.01
C PRO A 394 13.88 -8.12 -0.62
N GLN A 395 12.68 -8.59 -0.94
CA GLN A 395 11.45 -8.07 -0.35
C GLN A 395 11.32 -8.55 1.10
N THR A 396 10.70 -7.72 1.95
CA THR A 396 10.59 -7.98 3.39
C THR A 396 9.21 -8.42 3.83
N ALA A 397 8.17 -8.17 3.02
CA ALA A 397 6.81 -8.62 3.32
C ALA A 397 6.14 -9.16 2.05
N TYR A 398 5.02 -9.84 2.27
CA TYR A 398 4.14 -10.37 1.24
C TYR A 398 2.85 -9.55 1.19
N HIS A 399 2.17 -9.52 0.05
CA HIS A 399 0.83 -8.95 -0.09
C HIS A 399 -0.19 -10.02 -0.44
N GLY A 400 -0.94 -10.47 0.56
CA GLY A 400 -2.03 -11.42 0.40
C GLY A 400 -2.33 -12.19 1.68
N PRO A 401 -3.49 -12.85 1.76
CA PRO A 401 -3.81 -13.67 2.92
C PRO A 401 -2.74 -14.75 3.09
N LEU A 402 -2.33 -15.00 4.34
CA LEU A 402 -1.63 -16.23 4.71
C LEU A 402 -2.61 -17.39 4.54
N ASN A 403 -2.85 -17.79 3.30
CA ASN A 403 -3.37 -19.11 3.02
C ASN A 403 -2.22 -20.09 3.31
N ALA A 404 -2.54 -21.28 3.82
CA ALA A 404 -1.59 -22.32 4.20
C ALA A 404 -0.74 -22.88 3.02
N ASP A 405 -0.69 -22.17 1.89
CA ASP A 405 0.27 -22.38 0.82
C ASP A 405 1.68 -22.10 1.36
N ASP A 406 2.34 -23.20 1.71
CA ASP A 406 3.68 -23.45 2.26
C ASP A 406 4.72 -22.32 2.30
N PHE A 407 4.78 -21.42 1.31
CA PHE A 407 5.86 -20.44 1.19
C PHE A 407 5.94 -19.46 2.36
N TYR A 408 4.85 -18.78 2.65
CA TYR A 408 4.87 -17.66 3.58
C TYR A 408 5.00 -18.15 5.03
N ALA A 409 4.30 -19.23 5.36
CA ALA A 409 4.36 -19.88 6.67
C ALA A 409 5.77 -20.41 6.97
N LYS A 410 6.47 -20.99 5.98
CA LYS A 410 7.83 -21.51 6.16
C LYS A 410 8.90 -20.40 6.15
N ALA A 411 8.70 -19.31 5.42
CA ALA A 411 9.70 -18.24 5.33
C ALA A 411 9.99 -17.56 6.67
N ILE A 412 8.96 -17.41 7.54
CA ILE A 412 9.08 -16.78 8.86
C ILE A 412 10.05 -17.55 9.80
N PRO A 413 9.82 -18.84 10.12
CA PRO A 413 10.72 -19.59 10.99
C PRO A 413 12.10 -19.79 10.36
N ILE A 414 12.19 -20.00 9.03
CA ILE A 414 13.48 -20.07 8.31
C ILE A 414 14.29 -18.81 8.58
N THR A 415 13.68 -17.64 8.35
CA THR A 415 14.41 -16.37 8.49
C THR A 415 14.80 -16.08 9.93
N PHE A 416 13.90 -16.35 10.88
CA PHE A 416 14.23 -16.26 12.31
C PHE A 416 15.46 -17.12 12.65
N CYS A 417 15.44 -18.39 12.28
CA CYS A 417 16.50 -19.33 12.62
C CYS A 417 17.83 -19.00 11.95
N LEU A 418 17.82 -18.55 10.69
CA LEU A 418 19.02 -18.08 10.01
C LEU A 418 19.64 -16.85 10.70
N ALA A 419 18.81 -15.89 11.14
CA ALA A 419 19.27 -14.72 11.87
C ALA A 419 19.87 -15.08 13.25
N GLN A 420 19.23 -16.00 13.99
CA GLN A 420 19.72 -16.50 15.27
C GLN A 420 21.04 -17.25 15.11
N ALA A 421 21.14 -18.13 14.11
CA ALA A 421 22.36 -18.85 13.80
C ALA A 421 23.51 -17.89 13.45
N ALA A 422 23.24 -16.85 12.67
CA ALA A 422 24.23 -15.80 12.37
C ALA A 422 24.66 -15.00 13.60
N ALA A 423 23.81 -14.91 14.63
CA ALA A 423 24.16 -14.33 15.93
C ALA A 423 24.94 -15.30 16.85
N GLY A 424 25.13 -16.56 16.43
CA GLY A 424 25.74 -17.62 17.23
C GLY A 424 24.79 -18.27 18.26
N ARG A 425 23.49 -18.03 18.13
CA ARG A 425 22.43 -18.60 18.97
C ARG A 425 21.81 -19.82 18.28
N LYS A 426 21.27 -20.76 19.08
CA LYS A 426 20.59 -21.97 18.57
C LYS A 426 19.32 -22.26 19.38
N PRO A 427 18.23 -21.49 19.18
CA PRO A 427 16.95 -21.78 19.82
C PRO A 427 16.46 -23.19 19.44
N ALA A 428 15.79 -23.90 20.36
CA ALA A 428 15.35 -25.29 20.13
C ALA A 428 14.45 -25.45 18.90
N MET A 429 13.58 -24.46 18.61
CA MET A 429 12.74 -24.48 17.42
C MET A 429 13.54 -24.54 16.10
N CYS A 430 14.79 -24.09 16.11
CA CYS A 430 15.65 -24.01 14.93
C CYS A 430 16.33 -25.32 14.57
N GLU A 431 16.19 -26.37 15.40
CA GLU A 431 16.68 -27.71 15.06
C GLU A 431 16.06 -28.26 13.77
N LYS A 432 14.84 -27.82 13.45
CA LYS A 432 14.10 -28.21 12.23
C LYS A 432 14.40 -27.35 11.00
N HIS A 433 15.20 -26.29 11.15
CA HIS A 433 15.46 -25.29 10.10
C HIS A 433 16.96 -25.14 9.83
N PRO A 434 17.56 -26.07 9.04
CA PRO A 434 18.99 -26.02 8.75
C PRO A 434 19.35 -24.84 7.85
N SER A 435 20.62 -24.41 7.89
CA SER A 435 21.10 -23.25 7.11
C SER A 435 20.92 -23.39 5.59
N SER A 436 20.81 -24.62 5.08
CA SER A 436 20.54 -24.90 3.66
C SER A 436 19.18 -24.38 3.19
N GLU A 437 18.23 -24.13 4.10
CA GLU A 437 16.92 -23.55 3.79
C GLU A 437 16.97 -22.09 3.33
N ILE A 438 18.14 -21.43 3.38
CA ILE A 438 18.33 -20.10 2.80
C ILE A 438 17.93 -20.03 1.31
N ASN A 439 18.08 -21.12 0.56
CA ASN A 439 17.67 -21.21 -0.84
C ASN A 439 16.16 -21.00 -1.02
N TYR A 440 15.36 -21.33 0.00
CA TYR A 440 13.93 -21.09 -0.01
C TYR A 440 13.61 -19.60 -0.16
N LEU A 441 14.41 -18.73 0.46
CA LEU A 441 14.21 -17.29 0.48
C LEU A 441 14.55 -16.60 -0.86
N LEU A 442 15.07 -17.33 -1.86
CA LEU A 442 15.36 -16.77 -3.19
C LEU A 442 14.12 -16.24 -3.92
N ASN A 443 12.93 -16.71 -3.55
CA ASN A 443 11.67 -16.15 -4.07
C ASN A 443 11.42 -14.69 -3.65
N LEU A 444 12.06 -14.21 -2.58
CA LEU A 444 11.94 -12.82 -2.12
C LEU A 444 12.57 -11.80 -3.09
N PHE A 445 13.26 -12.25 -4.14
CA PHE A 445 13.80 -11.36 -5.18
C PHE A 445 12.84 -11.12 -6.35
N LYS A 446 11.66 -11.74 -6.38
CA LYS A 446 10.63 -11.39 -7.37
C LYS A 446 10.14 -9.98 -7.10
N ALA A 447 9.86 -9.18 -8.14
CA ALA A 447 9.19 -7.88 -7.96
C ALA A 447 7.67 -8.03 -7.77
N ASP A 448 7.12 -9.14 -8.27
CA ASP A 448 5.74 -9.55 -8.06
C ASP A 448 5.64 -10.69 -7.05
N MET A 449 5.33 -10.34 -5.80
CA MET A 449 5.12 -11.32 -4.74
C MET A 449 3.69 -11.85 -4.73
N HIS A 450 2.72 -11.16 -5.35
CA HIS A 450 1.30 -11.50 -5.28
C HIS A 450 0.99 -12.82 -6.00
N SER A 451 1.78 -13.19 -7.00
CA SER A 451 1.53 -14.36 -7.84
C SER A 451 2.43 -15.56 -7.54
N ILE A 452 3.21 -15.59 -6.46
CA ILE A 452 4.21 -16.65 -6.24
C ILE A 452 3.54 -18.01 -6.03
N ARG A 453 3.72 -18.91 -7.00
CA ARG A 453 3.49 -20.34 -6.86
C ARG A 453 4.82 -21.08 -6.73
N LYS A 454 4.78 -22.27 -6.12
CA LYS A 454 5.96 -23.14 -5.90
C LYS A 454 6.74 -23.47 -7.18
N SER A 455 6.07 -23.48 -8.34
CA SER A 455 6.65 -23.78 -9.65
C SER A 455 7.12 -22.55 -10.43
N ASP A 456 6.88 -21.34 -9.93
CA ASP A 456 7.11 -20.14 -10.72
C ASP A 456 8.60 -19.81 -10.78
N PRO A 457 9.15 -19.56 -11.97
CA PRO A 457 10.55 -19.17 -12.12
C PRO A 457 10.83 -17.92 -11.29
N HIS A 458 11.89 -17.96 -10.49
CA HIS A 458 12.39 -16.80 -9.74
C HIS A 458 13.63 -16.23 -10.43
N PRO A 459 13.89 -14.93 -10.28
CA PRO A 459 15.00 -14.27 -10.98
C PRO A 459 16.37 -14.81 -10.56
N CYS A 460 16.46 -15.41 -9.37
CA CYS A 460 17.69 -16.00 -8.84
C CYS A 460 18.03 -17.40 -9.39
N THR A 461 17.93 -17.62 -10.70
CA THR A 461 18.26 -18.90 -11.36
C THR A 461 19.53 -18.80 -12.19
N GLY A 462 20.17 -19.93 -12.47
CA GLY A 462 21.37 -20.01 -13.29
C GLY A 462 22.50 -19.13 -12.75
N ASN A 463 22.98 -18.19 -13.58
CA ASN A 463 24.10 -17.31 -13.24
C ASN A 463 23.78 -16.33 -12.08
N PHE A 464 22.51 -16.08 -11.78
CA PHE A 464 22.11 -15.15 -10.72
C PHE A 464 21.99 -15.80 -9.34
N THR A 465 21.92 -17.12 -9.25
CA THR A 465 21.70 -17.84 -7.98
C THR A 465 22.73 -17.47 -6.94
N LYS A 466 24.03 -17.50 -7.30
CA LYS A 466 25.12 -17.13 -6.39
C LYS A 466 24.99 -15.68 -5.92
N SER A 467 24.74 -14.74 -6.83
CA SER A 467 24.60 -13.32 -6.47
C SER A 467 23.45 -13.07 -5.51
N CYS A 468 22.30 -13.74 -5.70
CA CYS A 468 21.17 -13.62 -4.79
C CYS A 468 21.46 -14.22 -3.41
N LEU A 469 22.09 -15.40 -3.36
CA LEU A 469 22.53 -16.01 -2.10
C LEU A 469 23.50 -15.10 -1.37
N ASP A 470 24.49 -14.53 -2.05
CA ASP A 470 25.43 -13.58 -1.46
C ASP A 470 24.71 -12.35 -0.86
N ILE A 471 23.64 -11.87 -1.49
CA ILE A 471 22.81 -10.78 -0.96
C ILE A 471 22.08 -11.24 0.32
N LEU A 472 21.43 -12.40 0.30
CA LEU A 472 20.72 -12.94 1.48
C LEU A 472 21.65 -13.21 2.65
N GLU A 473 22.81 -13.84 2.40
CA GLU A 473 23.81 -14.13 3.43
C GLU A 473 24.34 -12.85 4.07
N ARG A 474 24.63 -11.81 3.26
CA ARG A 474 25.00 -10.50 3.79
C ARG A 474 23.89 -9.89 4.63
N HIS A 475 22.64 -9.96 4.16
CA HIS A 475 21.47 -9.46 4.89
C HIS A 475 21.34 -10.17 6.25
N ILE A 476 21.31 -11.50 6.25
CA ILE A 476 21.18 -12.33 7.46
C ILE A 476 22.35 -12.10 8.42
N LYS A 477 23.59 -12.03 7.91
CA LYS A 477 24.78 -11.78 8.72
C LYS A 477 24.72 -10.41 9.41
N LYS A 478 24.22 -9.39 8.70
CA LYS A 478 24.00 -8.05 9.28
C LYS A 478 23.02 -8.14 10.45
N ILE A 479 21.86 -8.78 10.25
CA ILE A 479 20.87 -8.98 11.31
C ILE A 479 21.46 -9.76 12.49
N GLY A 480 22.20 -10.84 12.22
CA GLY A 480 22.86 -11.63 13.26
C GLY A 480 23.86 -10.80 14.07
N GLY A 481 24.59 -9.88 13.43
CA GLY A 481 25.45 -8.90 14.10
C GLY A 481 24.68 -7.94 15.00
N GLU A 482 23.53 -7.44 14.53
CA GLU A 482 22.64 -6.57 15.31
C GLU A 482 22.07 -7.29 16.55
N ILE A 483 21.67 -8.57 16.40
CA ILE A 483 21.21 -9.41 17.52
C ILE A 483 22.36 -9.68 18.50
N LYS A 484 23.54 -10.05 18.00
CA LYS A 484 24.71 -10.36 18.83
C LYS A 484 25.18 -9.18 19.67
N THR A 485 25.03 -7.96 19.15
CA THR A 485 25.37 -6.70 19.85
C THR A 485 24.22 -6.13 20.67
N ASN A 486 23.08 -6.84 20.75
CA ASN A 486 21.84 -6.39 21.40
C ASN A 486 21.28 -5.07 20.85
N SER A 487 21.69 -4.64 19.65
CA SER A 487 21.11 -3.47 18.98
C SER A 487 19.74 -3.79 18.36
N ARG A 488 19.41 -5.08 18.23
CA ARG A 488 18.13 -5.55 17.72
C ARG A 488 17.67 -6.78 18.48
N ARG A 489 16.42 -6.74 18.95
CA ARG A 489 15.74 -7.87 19.58
C ARG A 489 14.87 -8.56 18.54
N ILE A 490 15.09 -9.87 18.37
CA ILE A 490 14.25 -10.76 17.56
C ILE A 490 14.12 -12.03 18.40
N GLU A 491 13.00 -12.20 19.09
CA GLU A 491 12.79 -13.34 20.00
C GLU A 491 11.49 -14.05 19.63
N TRP A 492 11.52 -15.37 19.57
CA TRP A 492 10.34 -16.13 19.13
C TRP A 492 9.20 -16.06 20.15
N GLU A 493 9.54 -15.89 21.42
CA GLU A 493 8.58 -15.70 22.50
C GLU A 493 7.70 -14.46 22.28
N ASP A 494 8.21 -13.42 21.61
CA ASP A 494 7.42 -12.24 21.27
C ASP A 494 6.36 -12.58 20.20
N PHE A 495 6.70 -13.44 19.23
CA PHE A 495 5.76 -13.96 18.23
C PHE A 495 4.64 -14.78 18.89
N GLU A 496 4.98 -15.69 19.80
CA GLU A 496 4.01 -16.50 20.55
C GLU A 496 3.20 -15.67 21.56
N LYS A 497 3.78 -14.62 22.12
CA LYS A 497 3.07 -13.69 23.02
C LYS A 497 1.86 -13.09 22.31
N VAL A 498 1.97 -12.75 21.03
CA VAL A 498 0.86 -12.19 20.25
C VAL A 498 -0.33 -13.15 20.16
N ASP A 499 -0.13 -14.47 20.13
CA ASP A 499 -1.25 -15.45 20.19
C ASP A 499 -2.03 -15.37 21.51
N THR A 500 -1.31 -15.07 22.61
CA THR A 500 -1.96 -14.87 23.90
C THR A 500 -2.74 -13.56 23.92
N LEU A 501 -2.19 -12.49 23.33
CA LEU A 501 -2.88 -11.20 23.21
C LEU A 501 -4.11 -11.25 22.32
N ALA A 502 -4.04 -12.03 21.23
CA ALA A 502 -5.16 -12.30 20.34
C ALA A 502 -6.32 -12.95 21.10
N ARG A 503 -6.03 -14.00 21.89
CA ARG A 503 -7.04 -14.67 22.73
C ARG A 503 -7.68 -13.73 23.74
N VAL A 504 -6.89 -12.86 24.39
CA VAL A 504 -7.41 -11.81 25.29
C VAL A 504 -8.29 -10.80 24.55
N ALA A 505 -8.04 -10.56 23.26
CA ALA A 505 -8.87 -9.74 22.38
C ALA A 505 -10.07 -10.47 21.76
N GLY A 506 -10.34 -11.71 22.19
CA GLY A 506 -11.43 -12.53 21.64
C GLY A 506 -11.16 -13.03 20.22
N VAL A 507 -9.91 -12.97 19.74
CA VAL A 507 -9.49 -13.39 18.41
C VAL A 507 -8.88 -14.79 18.48
N THR A 508 -9.33 -15.69 17.62
CA THR A 508 -8.74 -17.03 17.48
C THR A 508 -7.92 -17.09 16.20
N CYS A 509 -6.61 -17.31 16.33
CA CYS A 509 -5.74 -17.53 15.17
C CYS A 509 -5.93 -18.95 14.63
N PRO A 510 -6.03 -19.16 13.30
CA PRO A 510 -6.11 -20.49 12.71
C PRO A 510 -4.94 -21.38 13.16
N ALA A 511 -5.24 -22.65 13.45
CA ALA A 511 -4.24 -23.65 13.81
C ALA A 511 -3.52 -24.19 12.56
N HIS A 512 -2.83 -23.32 11.82
CA HIS A 512 -1.96 -23.74 10.71
C HIS A 512 -0.69 -22.89 10.67
N PRO A 513 0.45 -23.51 10.30
CA PRO A 513 1.49 -23.78 11.28
C PRO A 513 2.70 -22.88 11.05
N VAL A 514 3.46 -22.69 12.10
CA VAL A 514 4.91 -22.56 11.97
C VAL A 514 5.48 -23.97 11.86
#